data_AF-A0A7C4NSA9-F1
#
_entry.id   AF-A0A7C4NSA9-F1
#
_cell.length_a   1.000
_cell.length_b   1.000
_cell.length_c   1.000
_cell.angle_alpha   90.00
_cell.angle_beta   90.00
_cell.angle_gamma   90.00
#
_symmetry.space_group_name_H-M   'P 1'
#
loop_
_entity.id
_entity.type
_entity.pdbx_description
1 polymer ?
#
loop_
_entity_poly.entity_id
_entity_poly.type
_entity_poly.pdbx_seq_one_letter_code
_entity_poly.pdbx_strand_id
1 'polypeptide(L)'
;MRLTGLILAWSVVLSRLDAQVYSPVFPQLSGPALYQALVANYKPSVVLDYANARDTLYARVLSVDDDSVRCIYTGYTLFLDRTKNPRQHLYQNGSPLGMTAEHLYPQSKGAGSGNARSDMHHLRPGRTPVNEARSNKPFAEIPDEQTLQWFYKTFVLSAKPVVNDHLYSESNNAFFEPRELVKGDVARAVFYFYTMYTSEALSADPNFFEDQRPTLCQWHYQDRADSAELMITWRIAPYQQNKPNPFVLDCTLARRLYCPDLPNNCQTVSTLSLASAALGVRVVPNPWHGRGRVELVLPQSGEVRVRLLSLLGQEIAAWSTPNAEAGMFMMDIEAPGEWPAGMAFLEAMLWR
;
A
#
# COMPACT_ATOMS: atom_id res chain seq x y z
N MET A 1 -11.62 -4.97 50.59
CA MET A 1 -12.02 -5.29 49.19
C MET A 1 -10.86 -4.86 48.30
N ARG A 2 -10.19 -5.80 47.63
CA ARG A 2 -9.01 -5.51 46.79
C ARG A 2 -9.48 -5.00 45.43
N LEU A 3 -9.02 -3.83 45.02
CA LEU A 3 -9.31 -3.23 43.70
C LEU A 3 -7.99 -2.91 43.01
N THR A 4 -7.78 -3.51 41.85
CA THR A 4 -6.58 -3.43 40.99
C THR A 4 -6.93 -2.74 39.67
N GLY A 5 -6.18 -1.72 39.25
CA GLY A 5 -6.39 -0.96 38.01
C GLY A 5 -5.40 -1.30 36.87
N LEU A 6 -5.90 -1.43 35.64
CA LEU A 6 -5.10 -1.71 34.45
C LEU A 6 -4.78 -0.40 33.70
N ILE A 7 -3.53 -0.15 33.29
CA ILE A 7 -3.14 1.02 32.47
C ILE A 7 -2.80 0.59 31.04
N LEU A 8 -3.36 1.28 30.04
CA LEU A 8 -2.96 1.23 28.63
C LEU A 8 -2.19 2.51 28.28
N ALA A 9 -0.96 2.37 27.78
CA ALA A 9 -0.13 3.47 27.29
C ALA A 9 -0.16 3.52 25.76
N TRP A 10 -0.51 4.67 25.19
CA TRP A 10 -0.41 4.95 23.74
C TRP A 10 0.24 6.32 23.55
N SER A 11 1.25 6.40 22.68
CA SER A 11 1.87 7.65 22.25
C SER A 11 1.19 8.15 20.97
N VAL A 12 0.62 9.35 20.98
CA VAL A 12 0.13 10.01 19.76
C VAL A 12 1.03 11.20 19.46
N VAL A 13 1.85 11.08 18.42
CA VAL A 13 2.51 12.22 17.79
C VAL A 13 1.51 12.80 16.80
N LEU A 14 0.93 13.96 17.11
CA LEU A 14 0.12 14.72 16.16
C LEU A 14 1.04 15.52 15.23
N SER A 15 1.57 14.86 14.22
CA SER A 15 2.01 15.50 13.00
C SER A 15 0.90 15.39 11.96
N ARG A 16 0.62 16.46 11.21
CA ARG A 16 -0.12 16.34 9.95
C ARG A 16 0.77 15.52 9.00
N LEU A 17 0.57 14.20 9.00
CA LEU A 17 1.29 13.25 8.16
C LEU A 17 0.37 12.83 7.01
N ASP A 18 0.66 13.29 5.81
CA ASP A 18 0.46 12.46 4.61
C ASP A 18 1.70 11.58 4.38
N ALA A 19 2.25 11.01 5.46
CA ALA A 19 3.45 10.19 5.37
C ALA A 19 3.07 8.73 5.13
N GLN A 20 2.84 8.40 3.86
CA GLN A 20 3.05 7.03 3.39
C GLN A 20 4.52 6.67 3.70
N VAL A 21 4.73 5.71 4.61
CA VAL A 21 6.08 5.26 4.98
C VAL A 21 6.56 4.25 3.94
N TYR A 22 7.29 4.71 2.93
CA TYR A 22 8.01 3.80 2.02
C TYR A 22 9.12 3.09 2.78
N SER A 23 9.17 1.77 2.64
CA SER A 23 10.23 0.93 3.20
C SER A 23 11.33 0.77 2.15
N PRO A 24 12.57 1.24 2.39
CA PRO A 24 13.62 1.14 1.39
C PRO A 24 13.95 -0.32 1.09
N VAL A 25 14.07 -0.62 -0.20
CA VAL A 25 14.42 -1.92 -0.73
C VAL A 25 15.79 -1.83 -1.38
N PHE A 26 16.78 -2.48 -0.77
CA PHE A 26 18.19 -2.46 -1.22
C PHE A 26 18.69 -1.05 -1.58
N PRO A 27 18.61 -0.05 -0.66
CA PRO A 27 18.80 1.37 -0.99
C PRO A 27 20.15 1.70 -1.66
N GLN A 28 21.17 0.86 -1.45
CA GLN A 28 22.51 0.99 -2.01
C GLN A 28 22.70 0.39 -3.42
N LEU A 29 21.70 -0.33 -3.95
CA LEU A 29 21.79 -0.99 -5.26
C LEU A 29 21.04 -0.20 -6.34
N SER A 30 21.53 -0.29 -7.57
CA SER A 30 20.88 0.21 -8.80
C SER A 30 21.20 -0.69 -10.00
N GLY A 31 20.48 -0.50 -11.12
CA GLY A 31 20.77 -1.18 -12.38
C GLY A 31 20.79 -2.72 -12.26
N PRO A 32 21.72 -3.42 -12.94
CA PRO A 32 21.77 -4.88 -12.96
C PRO A 32 21.87 -5.54 -11.58
N ALA A 33 22.62 -4.93 -10.65
CA ALA A 33 22.77 -5.47 -9.29
C ALA A 33 21.45 -5.40 -8.50
N LEU A 34 20.71 -4.30 -8.63
CA LEU A 34 19.38 -4.17 -8.02
C LEU A 34 18.38 -5.14 -8.66
N TYR A 35 18.39 -5.28 -9.98
CA TYR A 35 17.53 -6.24 -10.69
C TYR A 35 17.72 -7.67 -10.15
N GLN A 36 18.98 -8.13 -10.06
CA GLN A 36 19.28 -9.47 -9.54
C GLN A 36 18.81 -9.64 -8.08
N ALA A 37 19.05 -8.64 -7.23
CA ALA A 37 18.61 -8.67 -5.84
C ALA A 37 17.09 -8.73 -5.70
N LEU A 38 16.35 -7.97 -6.53
CA LEU A 38 14.89 -8.00 -6.54
C LEU A 38 14.35 -9.34 -6.99
N VAL A 39 14.84 -9.91 -8.09
CA VAL A 39 14.40 -11.22 -8.57
C VAL A 39 14.65 -12.30 -7.52
N ALA A 40 15.84 -12.31 -6.91
CA ALA A 40 16.20 -13.31 -5.89
C ALA A 40 15.27 -13.25 -4.65
N ASN A 41 14.88 -12.05 -4.21
CA ASN A 41 14.17 -11.87 -2.94
C ASN A 41 12.65 -11.71 -3.09
N TYR A 42 12.18 -11.18 -4.23
CA TYR A 42 10.77 -10.81 -4.43
C TYR A 42 10.05 -11.63 -5.51
N LYS A 43 10.75 -12.39 -6.38
CA LYS A 43 10.08 -13.33 -7.31
C LYS A 43 9.64 -14.59 -6.56
N PRO A 44 8.33 -14.93 -6.50
CA PRO A 44 7.90 -16.20 -5.93
C PRO A 44 8.30 -17.37 -6.85
N SER A 45 8.88 -18.43 -6.27
CA SER A 45 9.19 -19.65 -7.02
C SER A 45 7.95 -20.52 -7.26
N VAL A 46 6.94 -20.38 -6.41
CA VAL A 46 5.64 -21.05 -6.52
C VAL A 46 4.54 -20.03 -6.24
N VAL A 47 3.52 -20.04 -7.09
CA VAL A 47 2.25 -19.31 -6.88
C VAL A 47 1.10 -20.31 -7.01
N LEU A 48 -0.10 -19.90 -6.59
CA LEU A 48 -1.33 -20.67 -6.84
C LEU A 48 -1.55 -20.85 -8.34
N ASP A 49 -2.22 -21.94 -8.74
CA ASP A 49 -2.65 -22.07 -10.13
C ASP A 49 -3.64 -20.96 -10.50
N TYR A 50 -3.80 -20.72 -11.80
CA TYR A 50 -4.53 -19.56 -12.30
C TYR A 50 -6.01 -19.48 -11.86
N ALA A 51 -6.67 -20.61 -11.60
CA ALA A 51 -8.04 -20.57 -11.09
C ALA A 51 -8.04 -20.15 -9.61
N ASN A 52 -7.22 -20.81 -8.79
CA ASN A 52 -7.12 -20.54 -7.36
C ASN A 52 -6.52 -19.15 -7.06
N ALA A 53 -5.58 -18.65 -7.86
CA ALA A 53 -5.03 -17.31 -7.73
C ALA A 53 -6.13 -16.24 -7.87
N ARG A 54 -6.98 -16.34 -8.88
CA ARG A 54 -8.09 -15.39 -9.10
C ARG A 54 -9.16 -15.49 -8.01
N ASP A 55 -9.56 -16.71 -7.66
CA ASP A 55 -10.57 -16.91 -6.61
C ASP A 55 -10.07 -16.37 -5.26
N THR A 56 -8.78 -16.56 -4.95
CA THR A 56 -8.12 -16.00 -3.77
C THR A 56 -8.02 -14.49 -3.83
N LEU A 57 -7.56 -13.93 -4.95
CA LEU A 57 -7.45 -12.48 -5.16
C LEU A 57 -8.80 -11.80 -4.90
N TYR A 58 -9.87 -12.31 -5.49
CA TYR A 58 -11.19 -11.70 -5.37
C TYR A 58 -11.74 -11.82 -3.94
N ALA A 59 -11.73 -13.02 -3.36
CA ALA A 59 -12.42 -13.28 -2.08
C ALA A 59 -11.59 -13.00 -0.82
N ARG A 60 -10.26 -13.07 -0.90
CA ARG A 60 -9.36 -13.02 0.26
C ARG A 60 -8.45 -11.80 0.29
N VAL A 61 -8.36 -11.07 -0.82
CA VAL A 61 -7.52 -9.87 -0.93
C VAL A 61 -8.38 -8.63 -1.15
N LEU A 62 -9.22 -8.64 -2.18
CA LEU A 62 -9.88 -7.43 -2.69
C LEU A 62 -11.25 -7.13 -2.05
N SER A 63 -11.99 -8.15 -1.60
CA SER A 63 -13.33 -7.97 -1.02
C SER A 63 -13.34 -7.99 0.51
N VAL A 64 -12.17 -7.91 1.17
CA VAL A 64 -12.08 -8.13 2.63
C VAL A 64 -12.72 -6.99 3.42
N ASP A 65 -12.65 -5.77 2.91
CA ASP A 65 -13.06 -4.57 3.65
C ASP A 65 -14.57 -4.28 3.55
N ASP A 66 -15.19 -4.59 2.40
CA ASP A 66 -16.57 -4.22 2.11
C ASP A 66 -17.34 -5.24 1.26
N ASP A 67 -16.87 -6.49 1.21
CA ASP A 67 -17.46 -7.58 0.43
C ASP A 67 -17.61 -7.30 -1.07
N SER A 68 -16.92 -6.29 -1.59
CA SER A 68 -17.05 -5.86 -2.98
C SER A 68 -15.73 -5.88 -3.72
N VAL A 69 -15.78 -6.31 -4.98
CA VAL A 69 -14.65 -6.30 -5.90
C VAL A 69 -14.78 -5.11 -6.85
N ARG A 70 -13.67 -4.40 -7.08
CA ARG A 70 -13.62 -3.16 -7.86
C ARG A 70 -12.90 -3.36 -9.18
N CYS A 71 -13.51 -2.93 -10.28
CA CYS A 71 -12.86 -2.83 -11.57
C CYS A 71 -11.75 -1.78 -11.52
N ILE A 72 -10.53 -2.15 -11.90
CA ILE A 72 -9.37 -1.24 -11.87
C ILE A 72 -9.60 0.01 -12.75
N TYR A 73 -10.09 -0.19 -13.97
CA TYR A 73 -10.23 0.88 -14.96
C TYR A 73 -11.45 1.80 -14.78
N THR A 74 -12.57 1.30 -14.24
CA THR A 74 -13.80 2.09 -14.18
C THR A 74 -14.26 2.43 -12.77
N GLY A 75 -13.64 1.83 -11.75
CA GLY A 75 -14.10 1.91 -10.37
C GLY A 75 -15.49 1.31 -10.14
N TYR A 76 -16.03 0.55 -11.11
CA TYR A 76 -17.29 -0.19 -10.94
C TYR A 76 -17.13 -1.27 -9.87
N THR A 77 -18.11 -1.40 -9.00
CA THR A 77 -18.11 -2.36 -7.87
C THR A 77 -19.13 -3.46 -8.11
N LEU A 78 -18.76 -4.70 -7.75
CA LEU A 78 -19.68 -5.82 -7.64
C LEU A 78 -19.55 -6.45 -6.27
N PHE A 79 -20.69 -6.67 -5.62
CA PHE A 79 -20.75 -7.47 -4.39
C PHE A 79 -20.38 -8.93 -4.67
N LEU A 80 -19.54 -9.49 -3.81
CA LEU A 80 -19.08 -10.87 -3.88
C LEU A 80 -19.81 -11.72 -2.84
N ASP A 81 -20.73 -12.56 -3.32
CA ASP A 81 -21.38 -13.55 -2.48
C ASP A 81 -20.38 -14.65 -2.08
N ARG A 82 -20.00 -14.67 -0.79
CA ARG A 82 -19.00 -15.60 -0.25
C ARG A 82 -19.43 -17.08 -0.28
N THR A 83 -20.70 -17.37 -0.58
CA THR A 83 -21.21 -18.75 -0.73
C THR A 83 -20.98 -19.32 -2.14
N LYS A 84 -20.63 -18.46 -3.10
CA LYS A 84 -20.45 -18.84 -4.51
C LYS A 84 -18.97 -18.87 -4.89
N ASN A 85 -18.67 -19.53 -6.01
CA ASN A 85 -17.33 -19.46 -6.58
C ASN A 85 -17.03 -18.01 -7.05
N PRO A 86 -15.94 -17.36 -6.56
CA PRO A 86 -15.74 -15.94 -6.74
C PRO A 86 -15.69 -15.48 -8.19
N ARG A 87 -14.84 -16.10 -9.02
CA ARG A 87 -14.70 -15.73 -10.43
C ARG A 87 -15.98 -15.99 -11.23
N GLN A 88 -16.69 -17.09 -10.96
CA GLN A 88 -17.95 -17.40 -11.67
C GLN A 88 -19.05 -16.39 -11.31
N HIS A 89 -19.18 -16.04 -10.03
CA HIS A 89 -20.15 -15.05 -9.57
C HIS A 89 -19.89 -13.67 -10.17
N LEU A 90 -18.64 -13.19 -10.15
CA LEU A 90 -18.27 -11.90 -10.73
C LEU A 90 -18.39 -11.86 -12.26
N TYR A 91 -18.18 -12.99 -12.94
CA TYR A 91 -18.29 -13.06 -14.39
C TYR A 91 -19.71 -12.85 -14.93
N GLN A 92 -20.73 -13.15 -14.11
CA GLN A 92 -22.15 -12.97 -14.48
C GLN A 92 -22.50 -13.53 -15.87
N ASN A 93 -22.01 -14.73 -16.19
CA ASN A 93 -22.23 -15.39 -17.49
C ASN A 93 -21.86 -14.54 -18.72
N GLY A 94 -20.83 -13.69 -18.62
CA GLY A 94 -20.38 -12.84 -19.73
C GLY A 94 -21.20 -11.57 -19.91
N SER A 95 -22.03 -11.20 -18.92
CA SER A 95 -22.73 -9.92 -18.89
C SER A 95 -21.77 -8.74 -19.09
N PRO A 96 -22.18 -7.65 -19.76
CA PRO A 96 -21.42 -6.39 -19.83
C PRO A 96 -21.19 -5.73 -18.45
N LEU A 97 -21.94 -6.16 -17.44
CA LEU A 97 -21.77 -5.77 -16.03
C LEU A 97 -20.90 -6.77 -15.26
N GLY A 98 -20.52 -7.90 -15.85
CA GLY A 98 -19.60 -8.86 -15.26
C GLY A 98 -18.15 -8.37 -15.26
N MET A 99 -17.31 -9.06 -14.49
CA MET A 99 -15.88 -8.83 -14.42
C MET A 99 -15.11 -10.07 -14.86
N THR A 100 -14.01 -9.84 -15.56
CA THR A 100 -13.00 -10.83 -15.92
C THR A 100 -11.67 -10.47 -15.26
N ALA A 101 -10.71 -11.40 -15.31
CA ALA A 101 -9.36 -11.10 -14.87
C ALA A 101 -8.66 -10.26 -15.92
N GLU A 102 -8.25 -9.08 -15.50
CA GLU A 102 -7.31 -8.26 -16.22
C GLU A 102 -5.88 -8.63 -15.81
N HIS A 103 -5.04 -8.80 -16.82
CA HIS A 103 -3.61 -9.02 -16.73
C HIS A 103 -2.92 -7.70 -17.05
N LEU A 104 -2.56 -6.89 -16.04
CA LEU A 104 -1.95 -5.58 -16.28
C LEU A 104 -0.68 -5.67 -17.13
N TYR A 105 0.03 -6.80 -17.10
CA TYR A 105 0.93 -7.19 -18.20
C TYR A 105 0.26 -8.29 -19.04
N PRO A 106 -0.06 -8.07 -20.34
CA PRO A 106 -0.95 -8.97 -21.09
C PRO A 106 -0.44 -10.40 -21.22
N GLN A 107 -1.38 -11.37 -21.24
CA GLN A 107 -1.06 -12.78 -21.47
C GLN A 107 -0.30 -13.00 -22.78
N SER A 108 -0.67 -12.30 -23.85
CA SER A 108 -0.01 -12.41 -25.16
C SER A 108 1.38 -11.77 -25.21
N LYS A 109 1.80 -11.06 -24.14
CA LYS A 109 3.08 -10.34 -24.08
C LYS A 109 4.06 -10.97 -23.09
N GLY A 110 3.72 -12.12 -22.49
CA GLY A 110 4.62 -12.86 -21.59
C GLY A 110 3.91 -13.43 -20.37
N ALA A 111 2.72 -12.94 -20.02
CA ALA A 111 1.96 -13.43 -18.86
C ALA A 111 1.07 -14.65 -19.18
N GLY A 112 1.32 -15.37 -20.27
CA GLY A 112 0.40 -16.40 -20.80
C GLY A 112 0.46 -17.76 -20.10
N SER A 113 1.50 -18.04 -19.33
CA SER A 113 1.74 -19.36 -18.73
C SER A 113 2.46 -19.30 -17.38
N GLY A 114 2.50 -20.43 -16.68
CA GLY A 114 3.26 -20.62 -15.44
C GLY A 114 2.92 -19.62 -14.33
N ASN A 115 3.94 -19.29 -13.53
CA ASN A 115 3.81 -18.30 -12.46
C ASN A 115 3.49 -16.91 -13.02
N ALA A 116 4.07 -16.54 -14.17
CA ALA A 116 3.81 -15.25 -14.81
C ALA A 116 2.32 -15.01 -15.05
N ARG A 117 1.55 -16.06 -15.41
CA ARG A 117 0.10 -15.95 -15.58
C ARG A 117 -0.68 -15.74 -14.27
N SER A 118 -0.21 -16.34 -13.19
CA SER A 118 -0.98 -16.52 -11.97
C SER A 118 -0.53 -15.61 -10.82
N ASP A 119 0.58 -14.89 -10.99
CA ASP A 119 1.08 -13.94 -10.00
C ASP A 119 0.07 -12.80 -9.79
N MET A 120 -0.48 -12.71 -8.58
CA MET A 120 -1.55 -11.79 -8.23
C MET A 120 -1.12 -10.32 -8.21
N HIS A 121 0.17 -10.00 -8.17
CA HIS A 121 0.63 -8.60 -8.10
C HIS A 121 0.35 -7.80 -9.39
N HIS A 122 0.11 -8.46 -10.52
CA HIS A 122 -0.32 -7.81 -11.78
C HIS A 122 -1.75 -8.16 -12.22
N LEU A 123 -2.47 -8.97 -11.44
CA LEU A 123 -3.85 -9.31 -11.74
C LEU A 123 -4.80 -8.31 -11.09
N ARG A 124 -5.83 -7.88 -11.84
CA ARG A 124 -6.91 -7.05 -11.32
C ARG A 124 -8.27 -7.49 -11.88
N PRO A 125 -9.38 -7.14 -11.23
CA PRO A 125 -10.71 -7.26 -11.84
C PRO A 125 -10.87 -6.19 -12.93
N GLY A 126 -11.32 -6.59 -14.11
CA GLY A 126 -11.68 -5.70 -15.21
C GLY A 126 -13.10 -5.97 -15.69
N ARG A 127 -13.95 -4.95 -15.79
CA ARG A 127 -15.30 -5.10 -16.35
C ARG A 127 -15.18 -5.60 -17.79
N THR A 128 -15.97 -6.61 -18.17
CA THR A 128 -15.79 -7.37 -19.42
C THR A 128 -15.57 -6.49 -20.66
N PRO A 129 -16.44 -5.50 -20.99
CA PRO A 129 -16.25 -4.66 -22.18
C PRO A 129 -14.97 -3.81 -22.14
N VAL A 130 -14.52 -3.42 -20.95
CA VAL A 130 -13.34 -2.55 -20.78
C VAL A 130 -12.07 -3.37 -20.87
N ASN A 131 -12.09 -4.59 -20.32
CA ASN A 131 -11.00 -5.54 -20.47
C ASN A 131 -10.82 -5.96 -21.93
N GLU A 132 -11.92 -6.17 -22.65
CA GLU A 132 -11.92 -6.42 -24.10
C GLU A 132 -11.37 -5.22 -24.89
N ALA A 133 -11.80 -4.00 -24.55
CA ALA A 133 -11.29 -2.78 -25.19
C ALA A 133 -9.79 -2.54 -24.90
N ARG A 134 -9.33 -2.84 -23.69
CA ARG A 134 -7.92 -2.80 -23.31
C ARG A 134 -7.11 -3.81 -24.13
N SER A 135 -7.61 -5.04 -24.26
CA SER A 135 -6.95 -6.11 -25.04
C SER A 135 -5.49 -6.31 -24.61
N ASN A 136 -4.54 -6.13 -25.52
CA ASN A 136 -3.10 -6.13 -25.26
C ASN A 136 -2.44 -4.79 -25.64
N LYS A 137 -3.23 -3.70 -25.71
CA LYS A 137 -2.73 -2.38 -26.06
C LYS A 137 -1.73 -1.90 -25.00
N PRO A 138 -0.59 -1.31 -25.40
CA PRO A 138 0.30 -0.64 -24.46
C PRO A 138 -0.43 0.53 -23.78
N PHE A 139 0.00 0.83 -22.57
CA PHE A 139 -0.52 1.97 -21.83
C PHE A 139 0.11 3.27 -22.33
N ALA A 140 -0.70 4.30 -22.54
CA ALA A 140 -0.24 5.62 -22.95
C ALA A 140 -1.21 6.70 -22.43
N GLU A 141 -0.74 7.94 -22.40
CA GLU A 141 -1.61 9.12 -22.45
C GLU A 141 -2.19 9.22 -23.87
N ILE A 142 -3.50 9.33 -23.98
CA ILE A 142 -4.24 9.44 -25.22
C ILE A 142 -4.80 10.86 -25.30
N PRO A 143 -4.45 11.65 -26.32
CA PRO A 143 -5.10 12.93 -26.52
C PRO A 143 -6.61 12.76 -26.71
N ASP A 144 -7.42 13.56 -26.02
CA ASP A 144 -8.89 13.45 -26.01
C ASP A 144 -9.51 13.30 -27.42
N GLU A 145 -8.95 14.02 -28.41
CA GLU A 145 -9.43 14.02 -29.79
C GLU A 145 -9.17 12.69 -30.54
N GLN A 146 -8.26 11.88 -30.01
CA GLN A 146 -7.93 10.54 -30.52
C GLN A 146 -8.67 9.43 -29.75
N THR A 147 -9.32 9.76 -28.64
CA THR A 147 -10.06 8.79 -27.82
C THR A 147 -11.36 8.38 -28.51
N LEU A 148 -11.50 7.06 -28.72
CA LEU A 148 -12.67 6.47 -29.36
C LEU A 148 -13.70 5.99 -28.35
N GLN A 149 -13.26 5.59 -27.15
CA GLN A 149 -14.11 5.05 -26.10
C GLN A 149 -13.69 5.54 -24.73
N TRP A 150 -14.67 5.97 -23.93
CA TRP A 150 -14.51 6.42 -22.57
C TRP A 150 -15.28 5.50 -21.62
N PHE A 151 -14.67 5.07 -20.52
CA PHE A 151 -15.22 4.10 -19.59
C PHE A 151 -15.24 4.59 -18.15
N TYR A 152 -16.42 4.68 -17.53
CA TYR A 152 -16.56 5.02 -16.11
C TYR A 152 -17.75 4.28 -15.50
N LYS A 153 -17.57 3.65 -14.34
CA LYS A 153 -18.55 2.76 -13.74
C LYS A 153 -19.12 1.77 -14.78
N THR A 154 -20.40 1.90 -15.12
CA THR A 154 -21.11 1.10 -16.11
C THR A 154 -21.17 1.78 -17.49
N PHE A 155 -20.84 3.06 -17.57
CA PHE A 155 -20.90 3.87 -18.79
C PHE A 155 -19.83 3.46 -19.80
N VAL A 156 -20.20 3.53 -21.07
CA VAL A 156 -19.32 3.47 -22.25
C VAL A 156 -19.76 4.61 -23.15
N LEU A 157 -18.89 5.58 -23.38
CA LEU A 157 -19.18 6.74 -24.24
C LEU A 157 -18.26 6.71 -25.45
N SER A 158 -18.78 7.15 -26.60
CA SER A 158 -18.00 7.32 -27.84
C SER A 158 -17.57 8.77 -28.09
N ALA A 159 -17.79 9.64 -27.10
CA ALA A 159 -17.45 11.05 -27.13
C ALA A 159 -16.96 11.48 -25.74
N LYS A 160 -16.12 12.51 -25.71
CA LYS A 160 -15.56 13.05 -24.47
C LYS A 160 -16.67 13.38 -23.46
N PRO A 161 -16.57 12.92 -22.20
CA PRO A 161 -17.52 13.27 -21.16
C PRO A 161 -17.49 14.77 -20.87
N VAL A 162 -18.65 15.36 -20.60
CA VAL A 162 -18.78 16.80 -20.31
C VAL A 162 -18.33 17.13 -18.88
N VAL A 163 -18.34 16.15 -17.98
CA VAL A 163 -18.03 16.33 -16.55
C VAL A 163 -16.91 15.38 -16.14
N ASN A 164 -15.81 15.96 -15.65
CA ASN A 164 -14.70 15.27 -15.00
C ASN A 164 -14.21 14.02 -15.76
N ASP A 165 -13.63 14.29 -16.92
CA ASP A 165 -12.94 13.33 -17.80
C ASP A 165 -11.89 12.49 -17.08
N HIS A 166 -11.19 13.03 -16.09
CA HIS A 166 -10.24 12.30 -15.24
C HIS A 166 -10.80 11.04 -14.53
N LEU A 167 -12.12 10.90 -14.42
CA LEU A 167 -12.77 9.71 -13.86
C LEU A 167 -12.80 8.52 -14.83
N TYR A 168 -12.57 8.76 -16.11
CA TYR A 168 -12.76 7.80 -17.18
C TYR A 168 -11.43 7.16 -17.58
N SER A 169 -11.50 5.88 -17.93
CA SER A 169 -10.48 5.26 -18.76
C SER A 169 -10.77 5.50 -20.23
N GLU A 170 -9.72 5.55 -21.03
CA GLU A 170 -9.79 5.88 -22.45
C GLU A 170 -9.20 4.77 -23.31
N SER A 171 -9.74 4.59 -24.50
CA SER A 171 -9.16 3.68 -25.47
C SER A 171 -9.33 4.19 -26.89
N ASN A 172 -8.30 3.98 -27.69
CA ASN A 172 -8.34 4.09 -29.14
C ASN A 172 -7.86 2.78 -29.77
N ASN A 173 -7.56 2.76 -31.07
CA ASN A 173 -7.13 1.53 -31.76
C ASN A 173 -5.75 1.02 -31.31
N ALA A 174 -4.88 1.88 -30.81
CA ALA A 174 -3.48 1.57 -30.52
C ALA A 174 -3.17 1.49 -29.02
N PHE A 175 -3.83 2.30 -28.21
CA PHE A 175 -3.48 2.55 -26.82
C PHE A 175 -4.68 2.41 -25.88
N PHE A 176 -4.36 2.23 -24.61
CA PHE A 176 -5.31 2.30 -23.50
C PHE A 176 -4.77 3.23 -22.41
N GLU A 177 -5.62 4.10 -21.91
CA GLU A 177 -5.32 4.98 -20.79
C GLU A 177 -6.21 4.61 -19.59
N PRO A 178 -5.63 4.20 -18.45
CA PRO A 178 -6.40 4.02 -17.23
C PRO A 178 -6.82 5.38 -16.66
N ARG A 179 -7.93 5.41 -15.92
CA ARG A 179 -8.34 6.61 -15.16
C ARG A 179 -7.20 7.13 -14.28
N GLU A 180 -7.17 8.44 -14.05
CA GLU A 180 -6.07 9.10 -13.34
C GLU A 180 -5.70 8.43 -12.01
N LEU A 181 -6.72 8.05 -11.23
CA LEU A 181 -6.58 7.50 -9.88
C LEU A 181 -5.84 6.15 -9.81
N VAL A 182 -5.55 5.48 -10.93
CA VAL A 182 -4.88 4.16 -10.91
C VAL A 182 -3.68 4.09 -11.86
N LYS A 183 -3.24 5.23 -12.41
CA LYS A 183 -2.10 5.29 -13.34
C LYS A 183 -0.82 4.76 -12.65
N GLY A 184 -0.60 5.14 -11.40
CA GLY A 184 0.51 4.68 -10.58
C GLY A 184 0.43 3.20 -10.23
N ASP A 185 -0.75 2.70 -9.87
CA ASP A 185 -0.99 1.28 -9.58
C ASP A 185 -0.61 0.40 -10.77
N VAL A 186 -1.06 0.82 -11.97
CA VAL A 186 -0.76 0.16 -13.23
C VAL A 186 0.75 0.18 -13.49
N ALA A 187 1.40 1.32 -13.32
CA ALA A 187 2.85 1.43 -13.50
C ALA A 187 3.62 0.49 -12.57
N ARG A 188 3.32 0.48 -11.27
CA ARG A 188 3.99 -0.39 -10.28
C ARG A 188 3.74 -1.88 -10.53
N ALA A 189 2.55 -2.26 -11.00
CA ALA A 189 2.25 -3.64 -11.37
C ALA A 189 3.02 -4.07 -12.64
N VAL A 190 3.13 -3.19 -13.63
CA VAL A 190 3.90 -3.46 -14.87
C VAL A 190 5.40 -3.52 -14.59
N PHE A 191 5.95 -2.60 -13.79
CA PHE A 191 7.36 -2.66 -13.36
C PHE A 191 7.64 -3.96 -12.61
N TYR A 192 6.78 -4.35 -11.68
CA TYR A 192 6.89 -5.63 -10.98
C TYR A 192 6.93 -6.81 -11.95
N PHE A 193 5.95 -6.92 -12.85
CA PHE A 193 5.89 -8.03 -13.78
C PHE A 193 7.15 -8.08 -14.64
N TYR A 194 7.52 -6.95 -15.24
CA TYR A 194 8.68 -6.90 -16.12
C TYR A 194 9.96 -7.24 -15.38
N THR A 195 10.14 -6.81 -14.12
CA THR A 195 11.30 -7.22 -13.29
C THR A 195 11.29 -8.71 -12.98
N MET A 196 10.17 -9.28 -12.55
CA MET A 196 10.13 -10.69 -12.12
C MET A 196 10.14 -11.66 -13.30
N TYR A 197 9.58 -11.28 -14.44
CA TYR A 197 9.36 -12.14 -15.61
C TYR A 197 9.97 -11.56 -16.89
N THR A 198 11.14 -10.92 -16.78
CA THR A 198 11.82 -10.28 -17.93
C THR A 198 12.06 -11.26 -19.07
N SER A 199 12.45 -12.51 -18.78
CA SER A 199 12.67 -13.53 -19.81
C SER A 199 11.40 -13.83 -20.61
N GLU A 200 10.27 -13.99 -19.92
CA GLU A 200 8.97 -14.29 -20.52
C GLU A 200 8.45 -13.08 -21.32
N ALA A 201 8.63 -11.87 -20.79
CA ALA A 201 8.31 -10.62 -21.49
C ALA A 201 9.11 -10.46 -22.79
N LEU A 202 10.45 -10.54 -22.70
CA LEU A 202 11.33 -10.37 -23.86
C LEU A 202 11.15 -11.45 -24.92
N SER A 203 10.84 -12.69 -24.51
CA SER A 203 10.57 -13.78 -25.44
C SER A 203 9.27 -13.59 -26.21
N ALA A 204 8.28 -12.91 -25.65
CA ALA A 204 6.98 -12.72 -26.28
C ALA A 204 6.91 -11.43 -27.10
N ASP A 205 7.42 -10.32 -26.55
CA ASP A 205 7.55 -9.04 -27.25
C ASP A 205 8.64 -8.17 -26.58
N PRO A 206 9.83 -8.05 -27.19
CA PRO A 206 10.94 -7.32 -26.58
C PRO A 206 10.73 -5.80 -26.52
N ASN A 207 9.82 -5.23 -27.31
CA ASN A 207 9.60 -3.78 -27.37
C ASN A 207 8.44 -3.33 -26.46
N PHE A 208 7.50 -4.23 -26.14
CA PHE A 208 6.26 -3.89 -25.45
C PHE A 208 6.44 -3.08 -24.15
N PHE A 209 7.44 -3.42 -23.34
CA PHE A 209 7.72 -2.67 -22.11
C PHE A 209 8.37 -1.31 -22.41
N GLU A 210 9.38 -1.28 -23.29
CA GLU A 210 10.13 -0.05 -23.58
C GLU A 210 9.27 1.01 -24.28
N ASP A 211 8.32 0.59 -25.12
CA ASP A 211 7.40 1.50 -25.83
C ASP A 211 6.51 2.30 -24.88
N GLN A 212 6.17 1.76 -23.70
CA GLN A 212 5.33 2.41 -22.68
C GLN A 212 6.11 2.88 -21.45
N ARG A 213 7.37 2.46 -21.29
CA ARG A 213 8.20 2.78 -20.11
C ARG A 213 8.21 4.28 -19.78
N PRO A 214 8.41 5.22 -20.72
CA PRO A 214 8.40 6.65 -20.40
C PRO A 214 7.08 7.11 -19.75
N THR A 215 5.94 6.65 -20.27
CA THR A 215 4.61 6.94 -19.71
C THR A 215 4.47 6.36 -18.31
N LEU A 216 4.81 5.08 -18.11
CA LEU A 216 4.72 4.43 -16.81
C LEU A 216 5.62 5.10 -15.76
N CYS A 217 6.80 5.60 -16.18
CA CYS A 217 7.67 6.38 -15.31
C CYS A 217 6.98 7.66 -14.83
N GLN A 218 6.32 8.42 -15.72
CA GLN A 218 5.59 9.62 -15.33
C GLN A 218 4.41 9.30 -14.41
N TRP A 219 3.65 8.25 -14.71
CA TRP A 219 2.54 7.82 -13.87
C TRP A 219 2.98 7.41 -12.47
N HIS A 220 4.04 6.63 -12.34
CA HIS A 220 4.60 6.28 -11.04
C HIS A 220 5.09 7.51 -10.24
N TYR A 221 5.60 8.52 -10.95
CA TYR A 221 6.06 9.76 -10.32
C TYR A 221 4.91 10.63 -9.80
N GLN A 222 3.85 10.76 -10.60
CA GLN A 222 2.69 11.62 -10.33
C GLN A 222 1.70 10.97 -9.35
N ASP A 223 1.45 9.67 -9.53
CA ASP A 223 0.54 8.87 -8.71
C ASP A 223 1.35 7.90 -7.85
N ARG A 224 1.63 8.36 -6.62
CA ARG A 224 2.43 7.66 -5.63
C ARG A 224 1.65 6.51 -5.00
N ALA A 225 2.37 5.45 -4.62
CA ALA A 225 1.71 4.31 -3.99
C ALA A 225 0.98 4.70 -2.72
N ASP A 226 -0.29 4.29 -2.60
CA ASP A 226 -1.18 4.68 -1.52
C ASP A 226 -1.39 3.57 -0.48
N SER A 227 -2.17 3.85 0.56
CA SER A 227 -2.43 2.89 1.63
C SER A 227 -3.20 1.65 1.15
N ALA A 228 -4.03 1.79 0.12
CA ALA A 228 -4.81 0.69 -0.43
C ALA A 228 -3.89 -0.27 -1.19
N GLU A 229 -2.97 0.23 -2.00
CA GLU A 229 -1.96 -0.60 -2.65
C GLU A 229 -1.03 -1.29 -1.67
N LEU A 230 -0.57 -0.58 -0.62
CA LEU A 230 0.27 -1.17 0.41
C LEU A 230 -0.47 -2.32 1.12
N MET A 231 -1.74 -2.10 1.45
CA MET A 231 -2.60 -3.14 2.03
C MET A 231 -2.77 -4.34 1.09
N ILE A 232 -3.09 -4.09 -0.18
CA ILE A 232 -3.28 -5.14 -1.19
C ILE A 232 -2.00 -5.96 -1.36
N THR A 233 -0.85 -5.30 -1.47
CA THR A 233 0.41 -6.02 -1.71
C THR A 233 0.79 -6.93 -0.53
N TRP A 234 0.55 -6.49 0.71
CA TRP A 234 0.77 -7.31 1.89
C TRP A 234 -0.29 -8.40 2.08
N ARG A 235 -1.52 -8.21 1.60
CA ARG A 235 -2.56 -9.27 1.57
C ARG A 235 -2.25 -10.35 0.54
N ILE A 236 -1.63 -9.99 -0.59
CA ILE A 236 -1.17 -10.95 -1.61
C ILE A 236 0.03 -11.76 -1.09
N ALA A 237 0.96 -11.12 -0.38
CA ALA A 237 2.25 -11.69 -0.03
C ALA A 237 2.20 -13.11 0.59
N PRO A 238 1.32 -13.44 1.58
CA PRO A 238 1.23 -14.79 2.15
C PRO A 238 0.95 -15.90 1.12
N TYR A 239 0.25 -15.59 0.03
CA TYR A 239 -0.05 -16.52 -1.04
C TYR A 239 1.09 -16.64 -2.08
N GLN A 240 2.12 -15.80 -1.96
CA GLN A 240 3.28 -15.75 -2.85
C GLN A 240 4.58 -15.74 -2.04
N GLN A 241 4.68 -16.64 -1.06
CA GLN A 241 5.88 -16.86 -0.25
C GLN A 241 6.29 -15.65 0.61
N ASN A 242 5.31 -14.90 1.11
CA ASN A 242 5.50 -13.65 1.86
C ASN A 242 6.24 -12.55 1.08
N LYS A 243 6.13 -12.56 -0.26
CA LYS A 243 6.78 -11.58 -1.14
C LYS A 243 5.77 -10.52 -1.60
N PRO A 244 5.82 -9.29 -1.07
CA PRO A 244 5.04 -8.16 -1.59
C PRO A 244 5.66 -7.64 -2.90
N ASN A 245 4.97 -6.72 -3.58
CA ASN A 245 5.50 -5.98 -4.71
C ASN A 245 6.46 -4.89 -4.20
N PRO A 246 7.77 -5.00 -4.45
CA PRO A 246 8.75 -4.05 -3.94
C PRO A 246 8.54 -2.63 -4.50
N PHE A 247 7.95 -2.45 -5.69
CA PHE A 247 7.66 -1.12 -6.26
C PHE A 247 6.57 -0.35 -5.52
N VAL A 248 5.73 -1.05 -4.74
CA VAL A 248 4.79 -0.43 -3.79
C VAL A 248 5.50 -0.06 -2.49
N LEU A 249 6.50 -0.85 -2.08
CA LEU A 249 7.25 -0.61 -0.84
C LEU A 249 8.23 0.55 -0.96
N ASP A 250 8.89 0.67 -2.11
CA ASP A 250 9.96 1.64 -2.36
C ASP A 250 9.75 2.35 -3.70
N CYS A 251 9.24 3.57 -3.60
CA CYS A 251 9.04 4.51 -4.70
C CYS A 251 10.32 4.83 -5.52
N THR A 252 11.52 4.62 -4.99
CA THR A 252 12.78 4.92 -5.70
C THR A 252 13.18 3.81 -6.67
N LEU A 253 12.59 2.61 -6.58
CA LEU A 253 13.00 1.46 -7.40
C LEU A 253 12.80 1.69 -8.89
N ALA A 254 11.67 2.28 -9.29
CA ALA A 254 11.41 2.59 -10.68
C ALA A 254 12.52 3.49 -11.26
N ARG A 255 12.92 4.53 -10.53
CA ARG A 255 14.05 5.40 -10.90
C ARG A 255 15.38 4.65 -10.97
N ARG A 256 15.68 3.79 -10.00
CA ARG A 256 16.95 3.06 -9.89
C ARG A 256 17.11 1.94 -10.93
N LEU A 257 16.05 1.55 -11.63
CA LEU A 257 16.06 0.53 -12.68
C LEU A 257 15.70 1.05 -14.07
N TYR A 258 14.59 1.79 -14.18
CA TYR A 258 13.89 2.03 -15.44
C TYR A 258 13.73 3.52 -15.75
N CYS A 259 13.73 4.40 -14.76
CA CYS A 259 13.36 5.80 -14.92
C CYS A 259 14.47 6.75 -14.44
N PRO A 260 15.71 6.66 -14.99
CA PRO A 260 16.85 7.45 -14.50
C PRO A 260 16.62 8.96 -14.61
N ASP A 261 15.78 9.38 -15.56
CA ASP A 261 15.50 10.79 -15.85
C ASP A 261 14.52 11.43 -14.86
N LEU A 262 13.86 10.65 -14.00
CA LEU A 262 12.94 11.20 -13.00
C LEU A 262 13.69 11.86 -11.84
N PRO A 263 13.20 13.00 -11.34
CA PRO A 263 13.81 13.69 -10.20
C PRO A 263 13.66 12.86 -8.92
N ASN A 264 14.65 12.97 -8.03
CA ASN A 264 14.65 12.26 -6.74
C ASN A 264 13.86 13.03 -5.67
N ASN A 265 12.53 13.00 -5.74
CA ASN A 265 11.66 13.67 -4.77
C ASN A 265 10.95 12.69 -3.81
N CYS A 266 11.33 11.41 -3.84
CA CYS A 266 10.75 10.43 -2.94
C CYS A 266 11.60 10.24 -1.68
N GLN A 267 10.94 10.23 -0.53
CA GLN A 267 11.54 9.95 0.75
C GLN A 267 11.15 8.54 1.18
N THR A 268 12.15 7.66 1.30
CA THR A 268 11.98 6.37 1.96
C THR A 268 12.43 6.48 3.40
N VAL A 269 11.80 5.69 4.27
CA VAL A 269 12.09 5.69 5.69
C VAL A 269 12.65 4.31 6.02
N SER A 270 13.96 4.23 6.22
CA SER A 270 14.58 3.00 6.65
C SER A 270 14.16 2.67 8.08
N THR A 271 13.64 1.46 8.31
CA THR A 271 13.46 0.93 9.66
C THR A 271 14.80 0.78 10.40
N LEU A 272 15.94 0.82 9.70
CA LEU A 272 17.25 0.96 10.34
C LEU A 272 17.49 2.34 10.97
N SER A 273 16.69 3.36 10.65
CA SER A 273 16.72 4.68 11.31
C SER A 273 15.44 5.02 12.07
N LEU A 274 14.45 4.13 12.05
CA LEU A 274 13.33 4.12 12.97
C LEU A 274 13.35 2.79 13.72
N ALA A 275 14.34 2.64 14.60
CA ALA A 275 13.94 2.22 15.93
C ALA A 275 12.83 3.20 16.32
N SER A 276 11.59 2.73 16.25
CA SER A 276 10.50 3.38 16.95
C SER A 276 10.91 3.38 18.40
N ALA A 277 11.62 4.43 18.81
CA ALA A 277 11.59 4.93 20.16
C ALA A 277 10.16 5.45 20.37
N ALA A 278 9.18 4.54 20.33
CA ALA A 278 8.10 4.66 21.26
C ALA A 278 8.81 4.82 22.60
N LEU A 279 8.53 5.92 23.30
CA LEU A 279 9.17 6.26 24.57
C LEU A 279 9.09 5.12 25.61
N GLY A 280 8.43 4.00 25.31
CA GLY A 280 8.45 2.80 26.14
C GLY A 280 7.86 3.11 27.51
N VAL A 281 6.85 3.99 27.55
CA VAL A 281 6.29 4.52 28.79
C VAL A 281 5.69 3.38 29.59
N ARG A 282 6.34 3.03 30.70
CA ARG A 282 5.86 2.04 31.65
C ARG A 282 5.79 2.66 33.03
N VAL A 283 4.73 2.35 33.78
CA VAL A 283 4.66 2.64 35.21
C VAL A 283 4.89 1.34 35.97
N VAL A 284 5.77 1.37 36.98
CA VAL A 284 6.06 0.22 37.84
C VAL A 284 5.87 0.63 39.31
N PRO A 285 5.03 -0.09 40.08
CA PRO A 285 4.13 -1.17 39.65
C PRO A 285 2.93 -0.63 38.85
N ASN A 286 2.34 -1.47 37.99
CA ASN A 286 1.05 -1.20 37.34
C ASN A 286 0.14 -2.42 37.55
N PRO A 287 -0.94 -2.34 38.35
CA PRO A 287 -1.51 -1.17 39.02
C PRO A 287 -0.58 -0.47 40.03
N TRP A 288 -0.75 0.84 40.20
CA TRP A 288 0.05 1.69 41.08
C TRP A 288 -0.76 2.28 42.25
N HIS A 289 -0.18 2.29 43.45
CA HIS A 289 -0.72 3.02 44.61
C HIS A 289 0.43 3.71 45.38
N GLY A 290 0.26 4.98 45.74
CA GLY A 290 1.28 5.73 46.50
C GLY A 290 2.48 6.11 45.65
N ARG A 291 3.61 5.42 45.79
CA ARG A 291 4.86 5.72 45.04
C ARG A 291 5.10 4.72 43.92
N GLY A 292 5.53 5.23 42.77
CA GLY A 292 5.71 4.46 41.54
C GLY A 292 6.84 5.05 40.73
N ARG A 293 7.18 4.38 39.63
CA ARG A 293 8.24 4.82 38.74
C ARG A 293 7.78 4.80 37.30
N VAL A 294 8.04 5.87 36.58
CA VAL A 294 7.90 5.96 35.13
C VAL A 294 9.25 5.59 34.51
N GLU A 295 9.23 4.59 33.64
CA GLU A 295 10.37 4.17 32.84
C GLU A 295 10.12 4.62 31.40
N LEU A 296 11.10 5.30 30.81
CA LEU A 296 11.10 5.82 29.44
C LEU A 296 12.41 5.44 28.72
N VAL A 297 12.36 5.33 27.39
CA VAL A 297 13.56 5.31 26.54
C VAL A 297 13.57 6.59 25.72
N LEU A 298 14.45 7.51 26.09
CA LEU A 298 14.57 8.81 25.43
C LEU A 298 15.48 8.69 24.20
N PRO A 299 14.98 9.03 22.99
CA PRO A 299 15.80 8.97 21.77
C PRO A 299 16.90 10.04 21.72
N GLN A 300 16.77 11.11 22.51
CA GLN A 300 17.70 12.24 22.60
C GLN A 300 17.58 12.90 23.98
N SER A 301 18.57 13.68 24.38
CA SER A 301 18.51 14.47 25.61
C SER A 301 17.54 15.66 25.46
N GLY A 302 16.88 16.06 26.54
CA GLY A 302 15.94 17.19 26.54
C GLY A 302 15.08 17.28 27.80
N GLU A 303 14.07 18.15 27.76
CA GLU A 303 13.09 18.27 28.84
C GLU A 303 12.00 17.22 28.68
N VAL A 304 11.86 16.35 29.68
CA VAL A 304 10.78 15.36 29.75
C VAL A 304 9.65 15.92 30.59
N ARG A 305 8.41 15.86 30.08
CA ARG A 305 7.19 16.14 30.84
C ARG A 305 6.26 14.93 30.78
N VAL A 306 5.90 14.40 31.93
CA VAL A 306 4.94 13.29 32.09
C VAL A 306 3.66 13.84 32.69
N ARG A 307 2.50 13.51 32.11
CA ARG A 307 1.17 13.94 32.56
C ARG A 307 0.29 12.73 32.81
N LEU A 308 -0.44 12.76 33.92
CA LEU A 308 -1.51 11.83 34.21
C LEU A 308 -2.83 12.49 33.83
N LEU A 309 -3.60 11.88 32.93
CA LEU A 309 -4.86 12.39 32.42
C LEU A 309 -6.01 11.45 32.80
N SER A 310 -7.18 12.03 33.11
CA SER A 310 -8.42 11.27 33.23
C SER A 310 -8.87 10.72 31.88
N LEU A 311 -9.88 9.82 31.88
CA LEU A 311 -10.50 9.32 30.66
C LEU A 311 -11.15 10.41 29.80
N LEU A 312 -11.46 11.57 30.40
CA LEU A 312 -12.01 12.74 29.71
C LEU A 312 -10.90 13.69 29.21
N GLY A 313 -9.62 13.31 29.34
CA GLY A 313 -8.47 14.11 28.91
C GLY A 313 -8.07 15.23 29.87
N GLN A 314 -8.69 15.32 31.06
CA GLN A 314 -8.33 16.33 32.07
C GLN A 314 -7.03 15.95 32.79
N GLU A 315 -6.11 16.90 32.94
CA GLU A 315 -4.86 16.70 33.68
C GLU A 315 -5.11 16.55 35.19
N ILE A 316 -4.67 15.42 35.73
CA ILE A 316 -4.76 15.07 37.15
C ILE A 316 -3.45 15.42 37.86
N ALA A 317 -2.31 15.16 37.21
CA ALA A 317 -0.97 15.46 37.73
C ALA A 317 0.03 15.61 36.58
N ALA A 318 1.14 16.30 36.82
CA ALA A 318 2.26 16.36 35.90
C ALA A 318 3.60 16.42 36.64
N TRP A 319 4.63 15.84 36.02
CA TRP A 319 6.00 15.82 36.50
C TRP A 319 6.92 16.20 35.34
N SER A 320 7.99 16.93 35.62
CA SER A 320 8.97 17.31 34.59
C SER A 320 10.41 17.10 35.04
N THR A 321 11.29 16.88 34.07
CA THR A 321 12.74 16.83 34.26
C THR A 321 13.39 17.61 33.12
N PRO A 322 13.99 18.78 33.40
CA PRO A 322 14.44 19.71 32.34
C PRO A 322 15.67 19.23 31.56
N ASN A 323 16.51 18.37 32.14
CA ASN A 323 17.76 17.92 31.53
C ASN A 323 17.89 16.39 31.62
N ALA A 324 17.00 15.67 30.93
CA ALA A 324 17.10 14.22 30.84
C ALA A 324 18.08 13.82 29.74
N GLU A 325 18.98 12.88 30.01
CA GLU A 325 19.92 12.36 29.02
C GLU A 325 19.26 11.33 28.09
N ALA A 326 19.74 11.23 26.85
CA ALA A 326 19.32 10.17 25.93
C ALA A 326 19.57 8.77 26.52
N GLY A 327 18.68 7.81 26.21
CA GLY A 327 18.76 6.43 26.72
C GLY A 327 17.67 6.11 27.74
N MET A 328 17.96 5.18 28.65
CA MET A 328 16.99 4.72 29.64
C MET A 328 16.79 5.80 30.72
N PHE A 329 15.58 6.34 30.83
CA PHE A 329 15.22 7.38 31.77
C PHE A 329 14.21 6.84 32.79
N MET A 330 14.42 7.20 34.05
CA MET A 330 13.55 6.81 35.15
C MET A 330 13.16 8.02 35.97
N MET A 331 11.88 8.14 36.28
CA MET A 331 11.34 9.19 37.14
C MET A 331 10.44 8.57 38.20
N ASP A 332 10.73 8.85 39.47
CA ASP A 332 9.82 8.47 40.55
C ASP A 332 8.62 9.44 40.56
N ILE A 333 7.42 8.87 40.68
CA ILE A 333 6.14 9.59 40.75
C ILE A 333 5.40 9.23 42.03
N GLU A 334 4.59 10.16 42.52
CA GLU A 334 3.71 9.97 43.68
C GLU A 334 2.26 10.23 43.28
N ALA A 335 1.35 9.34 43.71
CA ALA A 335 -0.03 9.36 43.27
C ALA A 335 -0.68 10.64 43.78
N PRO A 336 -1.33 11.42 42.90
CA PRO A 336 -2.09 12.58 43.35
C PRO A 336 -3.16 12.11 44.33
N GLY A 337 -3.40 12.86 45.41
CA GLY A 337 -4.18 12.48 46.60
C GLY A 337 -5.52 11.75 46.35
N GLU A 338 -6.66 12.40 46.61
CA GLU A 338 -7.97 11.77 46.37
C GLU A 338 -8.27 11.72 44.86
N TRP A 339 -7.89 10.62 44.19
CA TRP A 339 -8.27 10.36 42.80
C TRP A 339 -9.11 9.07 42.71
N PRO A 340 -10.14 9.02 41.85
CA PRO A 340 -11.00 7.84 41.73
C PRO A 340 -10.21 6.62 41.29
N ALA A 341 -10.38 5.49 41.97
CA ALA A 341 -9.85 4.22 41.50
C ALA A 341 -10.42 3.90 40.11
N GLY A 342 -9.55 3.75 39.11
CA GLY A 342 -9.99 3.57 37.73
C GLY A 342 -8.84 3.57 36.73
N MET A 343 -9.19 3.73 35.45
CA MET A 343 -8.22 3.89 34.37
C MET A 343 -7.87 5.37 34.20
N ALA A 344 -6.60 5.64 33.95
CA ALA A 344 -6.07 6.95 33.60
C ALA A 344 -5.02 6.79 32.49
N PHE A 345 -4.78 7.85 31.73
CA PHE A 345 -3.77 7.88 30.69
C PHE A 345 -2.49 8.50 31.22
N LEU A 346 -1.34 7.91 30.90
CA LEU A 346 -0.03 8.52 31.13
C LEU A 346 0.55 8.97 29.79
N GLU A 347 0.75 10.28 29.65
CA GLU A 347 1.33 10.92 28.48
C GLU A 347 2.74 11.38 28.81
N ALA A 348 3.73 11.03 27.98
CA ALA A 348 5.10 11.52 28.11
C ALA A 348 5.49 12.32 26.87
N MET A 349 6.01 13.53 27.08
CA MET A 349 6.48 14.44 26.05
C MET A 349 7.97 14.73 26.27
N LEU A 350 8.72 14.85 25.17
CA LEU A 350 10.13 15.25 25.18
C LEU A 350 10.26 16.54 24.35
N TRP A 351 10.72 17.61 25.01
CA TRP A 351 10.98 18.91 24.42
C TRP A 351 12.48 19.13 24.27
N ARG A 352 12.88 19.96 23.29
CA ARG A 352 14.28 20.29 23.02
C ARG A 352 14.74 21.49 23.83
#